data_AF-A0A2K6RG46-F1
#
_entry.id   AF-A0A2K6RG46-F1
#
_cell.length_a   1.000
_cell.length_b   1.000
_cell.length_c   1.000
_cell.angle_alpha   90.00
_cell.angle_beta   90.00
_cell.angle_gamma   90.00
#
_symmetry.space_group_name_H-M   'P 1'
#
loop_
_entity.id
_entity.type
_entity.pdbx_description
1 polymer ?
#
loop_
_entity_poly.entity_id
_entity_poly.type
_entity_poly.pdbx_seq_one_letter_code
_entity_poly.pdbx_strand_id
1 'polypeptide(L)'
;MEPRKVNKVWAFVKMCKQDPSILHTKEMCFLREWVESIGVKVPPATQKAKSEENTKEEKPDEIDNEGVIETDTDAPQEMGDENAEITEDMMDQANDKKVAAIEALNDGELQKAIDLFTDAIKLNPPLAILYAKRASVFVKLQKPNAAIRDCDRAIEINPDSAQPCKWRGKAHSLLGHWEEAAHDLALAWTKIS
;
A
#
# COMPACT_ATOMS: atom_id res chain seq x y z
N MET A 1 25.46 -5.47 10.74
CA MET A 1 24.12 -5.90 11.18
C MET A 1 23.37 -4.66 11.67
N GLU A 2 22.18 -4.36 11.16
CA GLU A 2 21.42 -3.18 11.61
C GLU A 2 20.99 -3.32 13.08
N PRO A 3 21.11 -2.28 13.92
CA PRO A 3 20.77 -2.34 15.35
C PRO A 3 19.33 -2.82 15.62
N ARG A 4 18.39 -2.44 14.74
CA ARG A 4 16.98 -2.82 14.84
C ARG A 4 16.74 -4.31 14.63
N LYS A 5 17.57 -4.96 13.81
CA LYS A 5 17.51 -6.41 13.54
C LYS A 5 18.02 -7.21 14.74
N VAL A 6 19.03 -6.71 15.45
CA VAL A 6 19.59 -7.35 16.67
C VAL A 6 18.58 -7.34 17.82
N ASN A 7 17.82 -6.25 17.99
CA ASN A 7 16.80 -6.17 19.05
C ASN A 7 15.68 -7.19 18.86
N LYS A 8 15.25 -7.44 17.61
CA LYS A 8 14.25 -8.47 17.29
C LYS A 8 14.74 -9.88 17.62
N VAL A 9 16.00 -10.18 17.30
CA VAL A 9 16.62 -11.48 17.64
C VAL A 9 16.70 -11.67 19.16
N TRP A 10 17.06 -10.62 19.90
CA TRP A 10 17.16 -10.70 21.36
C TRP A 10 15.79 -10.92 22.02
N ALA A 11 14.75 -10.25 21.53
CA ALA A 11 13.38 -10.46 21.98
C ALA A 11 12.91 -11.91 21.75
N PHE A 12 13.18 -12.46 20.56
CA PHE A 12 12.86 -13.85 20.23
C PHE A 12 13.59 -14.85 21.14
N VAL A 13 14.89 -14.67 21.38
CA VAL A 13 15.66 -15.53 22.29
C VAL A 13 15.08 -15.49 23.71
N LYS A 14 14.60 -14.31 24.16
CA LYS A 14 13.92 -14.18 25.45
C LYS A 14 12.61 -14.96 25.49
N MET A 15 11.82 -14.94 24.43
CA MET A 15 10.58 -15.72 24.31
C MET A 15 10.84 -17.23 24.36
N CYS A 16 11.82 -17.75 23.59
CA CYS A 16 12.16 -19.17 23.62
C CYS A 16 12.66 -19.65 24.99
N LYS A 17 13.25 -18.76 25.80
CA LYS A 17 13.63 -19.08 27.20
C LYS A 17 12.44 -19.15 28.14
N GLN A 18 11.39 -18.35 27.88
CA GLN A 18 10.17 -18.33 28.68
C GLN A 18 9.25 -19.48 28.31
N ASP A 19 9.19 -19.82 27.02
CA ASP A 19 8.42 -20.95 26.50
C ASP A 19 9.23 -21.74 25.45
N PRO A 20 9.88 -22.84 25.86
CA PRO A 20 10.61 -23.71 24.95
C PRO A 20 9.72 -24.46 23.95
N SER A 21 8.39 -24.50 24.14
CA SER A 21 7.48 -25.21 23.23
C SER A 21 7.39 -24.53 21.86
N ILE A 22 7.71 -23.24 21.77
CA ILE A 22 7.80 -22.46 20.52
C ILE A 22 8.75 -23.10 19.52
N LEU A 23 9.84 -23.73 19.99
CA LEU A 23 10.81 -24.41 19.11
C LEU A 23 10.28 -25.72 18.52
N HIS A 24 9.12 -26.21 18.97
CA HIS A 24 8.48 -27.42 18.47
C HIS A 24 7.32 -27.13 17.50
N THR A 25 7.06 -25.86 17.12
CA THR A 25 6.06 -25.53 16.09
C THR A 25 6.57 -25.85 14.68
N LYS A 26 5.65 -25.96 13.72
CA LYS A 26 6.00 -26.29 12.32
C LYS A 26 6.81 -25.17 11.66
N GLU A 27 6.56 -23.91 12.01
CA GLU A 27 7.29 -22.77 11.44
C GLU A 27 8.73 -22.67 11.96
N MET A 28 9.00 -23.24 13.14
CA MET A 28 10.30 -23.16 13.83
C MET A 28 11.16 -24.42 13.67
N CYS A 29 10.73 -25.37 12.83
CA CYS A 29 11.45 -26.64 12.62
C CYS A 29 12.89 -26.43 12.16
N PHE A 30 13.13 -25.47 11.27
CA PHE A 30 14.47 -25.15 10.76
C PHE A 30 15.42 -24.66 11.86
N LEU A 31 14.90 -23.87 12.82
CA LEU A 31 15.68 -23.40 13.96
C LEU A 31 15.97 -24.54 14.92
N ARG A 32 15.00 -25.41 15.18
CA ARG A 32 15.21 -26.60 16.01
C ARG A 32 16.29 -27.50 15.42
N GLU A 33 16.20 -27.81 14.12
CA GLU A 33 17.20 -28.61 13.41
C GLU A 33 18.59 -27.96 13.45
N TRP A 34 18.66 -26.65 13.27
CA TRP A 34 19.91 -25.90 13.37
C TRP A 34 20.50 -25.93 14.79
N VAL A 35 19.68 -25.74 15.83
CA VAL A 35 20.09 -25.79 17.25
C VAL A 35 20.58 -27.20 17.62
N GLU A 36 19.92 -28.24 17.15
CA GLU A 36 20.35 -29.63 17.35
C GLU A 36 21.65 -29.95 16.60
N SER A 37 21.83 -29.41 15.39
CA SER A 37 23.05 -29.53 14.59
C SER A 37 24.29 -28.93 15.27
N ILE A 38 24.13 -27.82 16.01
CA ILE A 38 25.21 -27.22 16.81
C ILE A 38 25.42 -27.91 18.17
N GLY A 39 24.78 -29.06 18.40
CA GLY A 39 24.97 -29.90 19.59
C GLY A 39 24.19 -29.43 20.83
N VAL A 40 23.27 -28.48 20.68
CA VAL A 40 22.44 -27.98 21.77
C VAL A 40 21.15 -28.78 21.84
N LYS A 41 20.91 -29.43 22.99
CA LYS A 41 19.74 -30.29 23.19
C LYS A 41 18.53 -29.44 23.58
N VAL A 42 17.54 -29.35 22.69
CA VAL A 42 16.30 -28.59 22.95
C VAL A 42 15.45 -29.35 23.98
N PRO A 43 14.97 -28.69 25.06
CA PRO A 43 14.10 -29.34 26.04
C PRO A 43 12.80 -29.86 25.40
N PRO A 44 12.25 -31.00 25.86
CA PRO A 44 10.99 -31.53 25.35
C PRO A 44 9.82 -30.59 25.73
N ALA A 45 8.81 -30.49 24.86
CA ALA A 45 7.62 -29.69 25.10
C ALA A 45 6.88 -30.19 26.36
N THR A 46 6.89 -29.41 27.44
CA THR A 46 6.17 -29.75 28.67
C THR A 46 4.68 -29.50 28.50
N GLN A 47 3.88 -30.56 28.50
CA GLN A 47 2.42 -30.47 28.60
C GLN A 47 2.04 -29.97 30.01
N LYS A 48 1.47 -28.77 30.11
CA LYS A 48 0.73 -28.33 31.30
C LYS A 48 -0.73 -28.07 30.93
N ALA A 49 -1.61 -28.67 31.72
CA ALA A 49 -3.05 -28.74 31.56
C ALA A 49 -3.75 -27.38 31.65
N LYS A 50 -4.87 -27.28 30.93
CA LYS A 50 -5.87 -26.20 30.96
C LYS A 50 -6.28 -25.83 32.40
N SER A 51 -6.18 -24.55 32.73
CA SER A 51 -7.00 -23.87 33.74
C SER A 51 -7.56 -22.60 33.10
N GLU A 52 -8.89 -22.48 33.14
CA GLU A 52 -9.67 -21.41 32.54
C GLU A 52 -9.40 -20.04 33.18
N GLU A 53 -9.42 -19.04 32.29
CA GLU A 53 -9.71 -17.61 32.51
C GLU A 53 -8.83 -16.84 33.50
N ASN A 54 -7.82 -16.15 32.96
CA ASN A 54 -7.74 -14.68 32.96
C ASN A 54 -6.29 -14.24 32.66
N THR A 55 -5.86 -14.25 31.40
CA THR A 55 -4.77 -13.37 30.94
C THR A 55 -4.90 -13.20 29.42
N LYS A 56 -5.19 -11.95 29.05
CA LYS A 56 -5.20 -11.35 27.71
C LYS A 56 -4.45 -12.18 26.66
N GLU A 57 -5.22 -12.67 25.69
CA GLU A 57 -4.72 -12.94 24.36
C GLU A 57 -3.88 -11.74 23.91
N GLU A 58 -2.55 -11.86 23.86
CA GLU A 58 -1.81 -11.06 22.89
C GLU A 58 -2.20 -11.64 21.54
N LYS A 59 -3.31 -11.11 21.02
CA LYS A 59 -3.72 -11.24 19.63
C LYS A 59 -2.50 -11.01 18.75
N PRO A 60 -2.40 -11.70 17.59
CA PRO A 60 -1.44 -11.29 16.56
C PRO A 60 -1.57 -9.80 16.43
N ASP A 61 -0.51 -9.02 16.74
CA ASP A 61 -0.54 -7.56 16.88
C ASP A 61 -1.64 -7.06 15.95
N GLU A 62 -2.79 -6.69 16.52
CA GLU A 62 -3.90 -6.24 15.70
C GLU A 62 -3.29 -5.11 14.91
N ILE A 63 -3.08 -5.31 13.60
CA ILE A 63 -2.72 -4.19 12.75
C ILE A 63 -3.86 -3.24 13.03
N ASP A 64 -3.50 -2.16 13.70
CA ASP A 64 -4.45 -1.20 14.19
C ASP A 64 -5.19 -0.70 12.95
N ASN A 65 -6.39 -1.23 12.73
CA ASN A 65 -7.22 -0.89 11.60
C ASN A 65 -7.79 0.53 11.79
N GLU A 66 -7.34 1.27 12.80
CA GLU A 66 -7.52 2.70 12.95
C GLU A 66 -7.03 3.41 11.68
N GLY A 67 -8.00 3.83 10.85
CA GLY A 67 -7.75 4.49 9.57
C GLY A 67 -8.08 3.66 8.32
N VAL A 68 -8.48 2.39 8.47
CA VAL A 68 -9.09 1.62 7.36
C VAL A 68 -10.50 2.15 7.13
N ILE A 69 -10.80 2.47 5.88
CA ILE A 69 -12.09 3.01 5.44
C ILE A 69 -12.85 1.98 4.60
N GLU A 70 -14.17 2.16 4.51
CA GLU A 70 -14.98 1.38 3.59
C GLU A 70 -14.62 1.69 2.13
N THR A 71 -14.83 0.70 1.26
CA THR A 71 -14.65 0.86 -0.17
C THR A 71 -15.62 1.90 -0.74
N ASP A 72 -15.15 2.79 -1.61
CA ASP A 72 -16.04 3.66 -2.37
C ASP A 72 -16.94 2.85 -3.31
N THR A 73 -18.25 3.15 -3.29
CA THR A 73 -19.30 2.50 -4.09
C THR A 73 -19.79 3.38 -5.24
N ASP A 74 -19.08 4.47 -5.53
CA ASP A 74 -19.41 5.38 -6.64
C ASP A 74 -19.25 4.67 -7.99
N ALA A 75 -19.96 5.15 -9.01
CA ALA A 75 -19.74 4.72 -10.37
C ALA A 75 -18.27 4.97 -10.78
N PRO A 76 -17.67 4.09 -11.62
CA PRO A 76 -16.33 4.32 -12.13
C PRO A 76 -16.20 5.69 -12.80
N GLN A 77 -15.14 6.41 -12.47
CA GLN A 77 -14.87 7.72 -13.06
C GLN A 77 -14.55 7.61 -14.56
N GLU A 78 -14.80 8.69 -15.31
CA GLU A 78 -14.52 8.73 -16.74
C GLU A 78 -13.00 8.72 -17.02
N MET A 79 -12.58 7.93 -18.01
CA MET A 79 -11.16 7.66 -18.32
C MET A 79 -10.72 8.17 -19.70
N GLY A 80 -11.56 8.93 -20.40
CA GLY A 80 -11.30 9.36 -21.78
C GLY A 80 -11.42 8.21 -22.80
N ASP A 81 -11.28 8.54 -24.08
CA ASP A 81 -11.23 7.56 -25.18
C ASP A 81 -9.77 7.36 -25.61
N GLU A 82 -9.22 6.18 -25.37
CA GLU A 82 -7.84 5.87 -25.70
C GLU A 82 -7.49 5.91 -27.19
N ASN A 83 -8.50 5.85 -28.06
CA ASN A 83 -8.33 5.92 -29.51
C ASN A 83 -8.61 7.32 -30.09
N ALA A 84 -8.86 8.31 -29.25
CA ALA A 84 -9.11 9.68 -29.70
C ALA A 84 -7.89 10.23 -30.46
N GLU A 85 -8.14 10.84 -31.61
CA GLU A 85 -7.12 11.61 -32.32
C GLU A 85 -6.81 12.88 -31.52
N ILE A 86 -5.53 13.07 -31.18
CA ILE A 86 -5.10 14.16 -30.30
C ILE A 86 -4.42 15.22 -31.15
N THR A 87 -5.06 16.37 -31.28
CA THR A 87 -4.50 17.54 -31.97
C THR A 87 -3.65 18.39 -31.03
N GLU A 88 -2.80 19.24 -31.58
CA GLU A 88 -1.99 20.20 -30.81
C GLU A 88 -2.89 21.10 -29.92
N ASP A 89 -3.97 21.65 -30.50
CA ASP A 89 -4.98 22.43 -29.76
C ASP A 89 -5.59 21.68 -28.57
N MET A 90 -5.85 20.36 -28.71
CA MET A 90 -6.37 19.55 -27.62
C MET A 90 -5.31 19.33 -26.53
N MET A 91 -4.04 19.17 -26.90
CA MET A 91 -2.94 19.06 -25.94
C MET A 91 -2.77 20.35 -25.12
N ASP A 92 -2.86 21.51 -25.78
CA ASP A 92 -2.79 22.82 -25.13
C ASP A 92 -3.96 23.02 -24.16
N GLN A 93 -5.19 22.74 -24.61
CA GLN A 93 -6.36 22.79 -23.74
C GLN A 93 -6.27 21.82 -22.55
N ALA A 94 -5.76 20.60 -22.78
CA ALA A 94 -5.54 19.64 -21.70
C ALA A 94 -4.49 20.15 -20.70
N ASN A 95 -3.44 20.82 -21.18
CA ASN A 95 -2.42 21.41 -20.32
C ASN A 95 -2.97 22.57 -19.49
N ASP A 96 -3.78 23.45 -20.07
CA ASP A 96 -4.45 24.54 -19.36
C ASP A 96 -5.39 24.00 -18.27
N LYS A 97 -6.20 23.00 -18.60
CA LYS A 97 -7.07 22.30 -17.64
C LYS A 97 -6.28 21.65 -16.52
N LYS A 98 -5.14 21.02 -16.82
CA LYS A 98 -4.23 20.44 -15.82
C LYS A 98 -3.67 21.51 -14.88
N VAL A 99 -3.26 22.67 -15.39
CA VAL A 99 -2.76 23.79 -14.57
C VAL A 99 -3.86 24.27 -13.63
N ALA A 100 -5.05 24.56 -14.17
CA ALA A 100 -6.21 24.96 -13.37
C ALA A 100 -6.61 23.91 -12.32
N ALA A 101 -6.50 22.61 -12.64
CA ALA A 101 -6.77 21.53 -11.71
C ALA A 101 -5.77 21.50 -10.54
N ILE A 102 -4.49 21.79 -10.81
CA ILE A 102 -3.45 21.87 -9.79
C ILE A 102 -3.68 23.09 -8.89
N GLU A 103 -4.08 24.23 -9.45
CA GLU A 103 -4.46 25.42 -8.67
C GLU A 103 -5.65 25.13 -7.75
N ALA A 104 -6.74 24.56 -8.29
CA ALA A 104 -7.89 24.14 -7.50
C ALA A 104 -7.51 23.16 -6.38
N LEU A 105 -6.58 22.23 -6.64
CA LEU A 105 -6.06 21.30 -5.64
C LEU A 105 -5.27 22.00 -4.52
N ASN A 106 -4.50 23.05 -4.86
CA ASN A 106 -3.76 23.85 -3.89
C ASN A 106 -4.70 24.68 -3.02
N ASP A 107 -5.80 25.16 -3.59
CA ASP A 107 -6.85 25.90 -2.89
C ASP A 107 -7.80 25.01 -2.07
N GLY A 108 -7.65 23.68 -2.18
CA GLY A 108 -8.46 22.70 -1.46
C GLY A 108 -9.82 22.41 -2.11
N GLU A 109 -10.08 22.93 -3.31
CA GLU A 109 -11.28 22.69 -4.10
C GLU A 109 -11.22 21.30 -4.78
N LEU A 110 -11.25 20.22 -3.98
CA LEU A 110 -10.96 18.86 -4.43
C LEU A 110 -11.90 18.35 -5.54
N GLN A 111 -13.20 18.64 -5.46
CA GLN A 111 -14.15 18.22 -6.49
C GLN A 111 -13.88 18.93 -7.83
N LYS A 112 -13.65 20.25 -7.78
CA LYS A 112 -13.31 21.03 -8.98
C LYS A 112 -12.00 20.55 -9.60
N ALA A 113 -11.01 20.17 -8.79
CA ALA A 113 -9.77 19.58 -9.29
C ALA A 113 -10.03 18.26 -10.04
N ILE A 114 -10.93 17.39 -9.52
CA ILE A 114 -11.33 16.16 -10.22
C ILE A 114 -12.00 16.47 -11.56
N ASP A 115 -12.93 17.42 -11.58
CA ASP A 115 -13.66 17.78 -12.80
C ASP A 115 -12.69 18.31 -13.87
N LEU A 116 -11.77 19.20 -13.48
CA LEU A 116 -10.75 19.75 -14.37
C LEU A 116 -9.73 18.70 -14.86
N PHE A 117 -9.31 17.76 -14.00
CA PHE A 117 -8.49 16.63 -14.45
C PHE A 117 -9.27 15.70 -15.38
N THR A 118 -10.56 15.51 -15.16
CA THR A 118 -11.41 14.69 -16.04
C THR A 118 -11.56 15.33 -17.41
N ASP A 119 -11.78 16.64 -17.48
CA ASP A 119 -11.75 17.40 -18.74
C ASP A 119 -10.39 17.25 -19.45
N ALA A 120 -9.29 17.41 -18.72
CA ALA A 120 -7.95 17.24 -19.28
C ALA A 120 -7.72 15.82 -19.83
N ILE A 121 -8.21 14.79 -19.13
CA ILE A 121 -8.11 13.39 -19.54
C ILE A 121 -8.91 13.13 -20.82
N LYS A 122 -10.11 13.71 -20.95
CA LYS A 122 -10.90 13.59 -22.19
C LYS A 122 -10.18 14.20 -23.40
N LEU A 123 -9.43 15.28 -23.18
CA LEU A 123 -8.67 15.97 -24.22
C LEU A 123 -7.34 15.30 -24.55
N ASN A 124 -6.66 14.71 -23.56
CA ASN A 124 -5.39 14.00 -23.76
C ASN A 124 -5.32 12.71 -22.92
N PRO A 125 -6.03 11.64 -23.34
CA PRO A 125 -6.09 10.37 -22.63
C PRO A 125 -4.76 9.63 -22.41
N PRO A 126 -3.74 9.69 -23.29
CA PRO A 126 -2.47 9.00 -23.08
C PRO A 126 -1.48 9.79 -22.19
N LEU A 127 -1.93 10.83 -21.49
CA LEU A 127 -1.07 11.61 -20.60
C LEU A 127 -1.10 11.09 -19.16
N ALA A 128 -0.18 10.17 -18.82
CA ALA A 128 -0.11 9.46 -17.53
C ALA A 128 -0.19 10.38 -16.28
N ILE A 129 0.42 11.58 -16.36
CA ILE A 129 0.46 12.52 -15.23
C ILE A 129 -0.94 12.99 -14.81
N LEU A 130 -1.91 13.04 -15.71
CA LEU A 130 -3.28 13.48 -15.39
C LEU A 130 -3.94 12.50 -14.42
N TYR A 131 -3.91 11.20 -14.73
CA TYR A 131 -4.44 10.17 -13.84
C TYR A 131 -3.68 10.11 -12.52
N ALA A 132 -2.34 10.19 -12.54
CA ALA A 132 -1.54 10.18 -11.32
C ALA A 132 -1.85 11.38 -10.38
N LYS A 133 -2.23 12.53 -10.94
CA LYS A 133 -2.63 13.70 -10.18
C LYS A 133 -4.07 13.57 -9.68
N ARG A 134 -5.01 13.12 -10.51
CA ARG A 134 -6.40 12.88 -10.12
C ARG A 134 -6.52 11.79 -9.04
N ALA A 135 -5.75 10.72 -9.13
CA ALA A 135 -5.60 9.71 -8.07
C ALA A 135 -5.21 10.32 -6.72
N SER A 136 -4.29 11.28 -6.71
CA SER A 136 -3.90 11.96 -5.47
C SER A 136 -5.05 12.76 -4.83
N VAL A 137 -5.97 13.28 -5.65
CA VAL A 137 -7.18 13.97 -5.19
C VAL A 137 -8.18 12.95 -4.64
N PHE A 138 -8.37 11.81 -5.31
CA PHE A 138 -9.22 10.72 -4.80
C PHE A 138 -8.73 10.17 -3.45
N VAL A 139 -7.42 10.01 -3.25
CA VAL A 139 -6.84 9.64 -1.95
C VAL A 139 -7.19 10.69 -0.87
N LYS A 140 -7.08 11.99 -1.18
CA LYS A 140 -7.47 13.06 -0.24
C LYS A 140 -8.96 13.04 0.10
N LEU A 141 -9.81 12.60 -0.83
CA LEU A 141 -11.26 12.43 -0.65
C LEU A 141 -11.65 11.08 -0.04
N GLN A 142 -10.69 10.23 0.35
CA GLN A 142 -10.97 8.89 0.85
C GLN A 142 -11.76 8.03 -0.15
N LYS A 143 -11.43 8.13 -1.44
CA LYS A 143 -11.98 7.30 -2.54
C LYS A 143 -10.91 6.35 -3.11
N PRO A 144 -10.54 5.29 -2.38
CA PRO A 144 -9.37 4.48 -2.69
C PRO A 144 -9.51 3.65 -3.98
N ASN A 145 -10.67 3.09 -4.31
CA ASN A 145 -10.86 2.33 -5.56
C ASN A 145 -10.77 3.24 -6.78
N ALA A 146 -11.37 4.43 -6.73
CA ALA A 146 -11.19 5.44 -7.77
C ALA A 146 -9.70 5.80 -7.95
N ALA A 147 -8.96 6.00 -6.85
CA ALA A 147 -7.53 6.26 -6.91
C ALA A 147 -6.73 5.09 -7.52
N ILE A 148 -7.06 3.83 -7.17
CA ILE A 148 -6.40 2.63 -7.71
C ILE A 148 -6.58 2.56 -9.23
N ARG A 149 -7.81 2.74 -9.74
CA ARG A 149 -8.08 2.71 -11.20
C ARG A 149 -7.26 3.75 -11.97
N ASP A 150 -7.17 4.98 -11.44
CA ASP A 150 -6.34 6.03 -12.04
C ASP A 150 -4.84 5.69 -11.97
N CYS A 151 -4.37 5.10 -10.87
CA CYS A 151 -2.98 4.68 -10.75
C CYS A 151 -2.64 3.56 -11.72
N ASP A 152 -3.52 2.56 -11.86
CA ASP A 152 -3.34 1.45 -12.80
C ASP A 152 -3.21 1.98 -14.22
N ARG A 153 -4.11 2.87 -14.64
CA ARG A 153 -4.03 3.50 -15.96
C ARG A 153 -2.74 4.32 -16.13
N ALA A 154 -2.33 5.07 -15.11
CA ALA A 154 -1.07 5.82 -15.18
C ALA A 154 0.16 4.91 -15.32
N ILE A 155 0.16 3.74 -14.67
CA ILE A 155 1.23 2.73 -14.75
C ILE A 155 1.25 2.06 -16.12
N GLU A 156 0.08 1.75 -16.69
CA GLU A 156 -0.03 1.21 -18.06
C GLU A 156 0.58 2.15 -19.08
N ILE A 157 0.27 3.46 -18.98
CA ILE A 157 0.74 4.47 -19.91
C ILE A 157 2.25 4.76 -19.71
N ASN A 158 2.69 4.90 -18.46
CA ASN A 158 4.09 5.18 -18.14
C ASN A 158 4.56 4.30 -16.98
N PRO A 159 5.11 3.10 -17.28
CA PRO A 159 5.53 2.15 -16.27
C PRO A 159 6.76 2.62 -15.48
N ASP A 160 7.54 3.58 -15.96
CA ASP A 160 8.73 4.07 -15.27
C ASP A 160 8.39 5.12 -14.19
N SER A 161 7.17 5.64 -14.19
CA SER A 161 6.75 6.64 -13.20
C SER A 161 6.59 6.02 -11.80
N ALA A 162 7.27 6.60 -10.82
CA ALA A 162 7.16 6.22 -9.41
C ALA A 162 5.88 6.76 -8.73
N GLN A 163 5.37 7.88 -9.22
CA GLN A 163 4.28 8.62 -8.56
C GLN A 163 2.96 7.82 -8.48
N PRO A 164 2.51 7.12 -9.54
CA PRO A 164 1.33 6.26 -9.46
C PRO A 164 1.45 5.15 -8.41
N CYS A 165 2.58 4.44 -8.35
CA CYS A 165 2.81 3.39 -7.35
C CYS A 165 2.69 3.96 -5.92
N LYS A 166 3.24 5.15 -5.67
CA LYS A 166 3.11 5.82 -4.36
C LYS A 166 1.64 6.12 -3.99
N TRP A 167 0.81 6.53 -4.96
CA TRP A 167 -0.60 6.82 -4.68
C TRP A 167 -1.45 5.55 -4.56
N ARG A 168 -1.19 4.53 -5.37
CA ARG A 168 -1.84 3.23 -5.29
C ARG A 168 -1.55 2.54 -3.97
N GLY A 169 -0.29 2.56 -3.51
CA GLY A 169 0.07 2.03 -2.20
C GLY A 169 -0.64 2.73 -1.03
N LYS A 170 -0.82 4.06 -1.11
CA LYS A 170 -1.62 4.80 -0.13
C LYS A 170 -3.11 4.42 -0.18
N ALA A 171 -3.67 4.23 -1.37
CA ALA A 171 -5.06 3.80 -1.52
C ALA A 171 -5.27 2.38 -0.97
N HIS A 172 -4.33 1.48 -1.21
CA HIS A 172 -4.32 0.14 -0.59
C HIS A 172 -4.22 0.21 0.93
N SER A 173 -3.39 1.09 1.50
CA SER A 173 -3.34 1.30 2.96
C SER A 173 -4.68 1.76 3.52
N LEU A 174 -5.39 2.65 2.83
CA LEU A 174 -6.74 3.09 3.24
C LEU A 174 -7.75 1.92 3.26
N LEU A 175 -7.58 0.91 2.41
CA LEU A 175 -8.42 -0.29 2.38
C LEU A 175 -7.94 -1.41 3.31
N GLY A 176 -6.81 -1.21 4.02
CA GLY A 176 -6.18 -2.27 4.82
C GLY A 176 -5.50 -3.37 3.97
N HIS A 177 -5.26 -3.12 2.69
CA HIS A 177 -4.53 -4.00 1.78
C HIS A 177 -3.02 -3.81 1.99
N TRP A 178 -2.53 -4.23 3.16
CA TRP A 178 -1.18 -3.91 3.64
C TRP A 178 -0.05 -4.51 2.79
N GLU A 179 -0.27 -5.69 2.21
CA GLU A 179 0.72 -6.37 1.36
C GLU A 179 0.91 -5.63 0.04
N GLU A 180 -0.20 -5.30 -0.62
CA GLU A 180 -0.22 -4.52 -1.87
C GLU A 180 0.38 -3.13 -1.65
N ALA A 181 0.06 -2.48 -0.53
CA ALA A 181 0.63 -1.20 -0.16
C ALA A 181 2.16 -1.25 -0.01
N ALA A 182 2.68 -2.27 0.68
CA ALA A 182 4.12 -2.45 0.87
C ALA A 182 4.84 -2.73 -0.46
N HIS A 183 4.24 -3.57 -1.31
CA HIS A 183 4.75 -3.85 -2.65
C HIS A 183 4.83 -2.59 -3.51
N ASP A 184 3.77 -1.78 -3.54
CA ASP A 184 3.73 -0.54 -4.30
C ASP A 184 4.76 0.51 -3.83
N LEU A 185 4.97 0.61 -2.52
CA LEU A 185 6.01 1.49 -1.97
C LEU A 185 7.42 1.03 -2.34
N ALA A 186 7.66 -0.29 -2.36
CA ALA A 186 8.93 -0.85 -2.81
C ALA A 186 9.16 -0.55 -4.30
N LEU A 187 8.14 -0.75 -5.16
CA LEU A 187 8.22 -0.39 -6.57
C LEU A 187 8.44 1.11 -6.78
N ALA A 188 7.77 1.97 -6.01
CA ALA A 188 7.97 3.40 -6.09
C ALA A 188 9.40 3.79 -5.72
N TRP A 189 9.99 3.16 -4.70
CA TRP A 189 11.37 3.38 -4.30
C TRP A 189 12.36 3.00 -5.42
N THR A 190 12.21 1.81 -6.01
CA THR A 190 13.12 1.34 -7.07
C THR A 190 13.07 2.19 -8.33
N LYS A 191 11.97 2.90 -8.57
CA LYS A 191 11.82 3.80 -9.72
C LYS A 191 12.43 5.19 -9.51
N ILE A 192 12.82 5.54 -8.27
CA ILE A 192 13.42 6.83 -7.92
C ILE A 192 14.95 6.71 -7.78
N SER A 193 15.46 5.53 -7.44
CA SER A 193 16.88 5.23 -7.22
C SER A 193 17.64 4.95 -8.52
#